data_AF-A0A382DA31-F1
#
_entry.id   AF-A0A382DA31-F1
#
_cell.length_a   1.000
_cell.length_b   1.000
_cell.length_c   1.000
_cell.angle_alpha   90.00
_cell.angle_beta   90.00
_cell.angle_gamma   90.00
#
_symmetry.space_group_name_H-M   'P 1'
#
loop_
_entity.id
_entity.type
_entity.pdbx_description
1 polymer ?
#
loop_
_entity_poly.entity_id
_entity_poly.type
_entity_poly.pdbx_seq_one_letter_code
_entity_poly.pdbx_strand_id
1 'polypeptide(L)'
;ARSPARSLACGSTELADASEIECLDLPGQKNPNLHAGVYRIDGRLTAINRPVEEDAPANLTREQTMKSLGEDFVSVLDTDSSGNPSSRAEAWTLFLYLALAFLLGESLLGLPGVSKNPEKKLS
;
A
#
# COMPACT_ATOMS: atom_id res chain seq x y z
N ALA A 1 22.27 -0.09 36.45
CA ALA A 1 22.24 -1.56 36.29
C ALA A 1 21.80 -1.87 34.86
N ARG A 2 22.61 -2.55 34.05
CA ARG A 2 22.18 -3.04 32.73
C ARG A 2 21.11 -4.10 32.97
N SER A 3 19.99 -4.01 32.26
CA SER A 3 18.93 -5.02 32.35
C SER A 3 19.53 -6.40 32.02
N PRO A 4 19.24 -7.46 32.80
CA PRO A 4 19.70 -8.82 32.51
C PRO A 4 19.03 -9.43 31.28
N ALA A 5 18.04 -8.75 30.70
CA ALA A 5 17.30 -9.18 29.52
C ALA A 5 18.15 -9.03 28.25
N ARG A 6 18.34 -10.14 27.54
CA ARG A 6 18.95 -10.18 26.20
C ARG A 6 17.86 -9.89 25.16
N SER A 7 18.23 -9.27 24.04
CA SER A 7 17.35 -9.14 22.86
C SER A 7 17.99 -9.85 21.68
N LEU A 8 17.22 -10.66 20.96
CA LEU A 8 17.64 -11.41 19.78
C LEU A 8 16.66 -11.17 18.62
N ALA A 9 17.10 -11.45 17.40
CA ALA A 9 16.23 -11.46 16.22
C ALA A 9 15.67 -12.87 15.96
N CYS A 10 14.45 -12.96 15.43
CA CYS A 10 13.90 -14.20 14.89
C CYS A 10 14.89 -14.80 13.88
N GLY A 11 15.14 -16.11 13.97
CA GLY A 11 16.00 -16.83 13.03
C GLY A 11 17.49 -16.46 13.10
N SER A 12 17.91 -15.75 14.15
CA SER A 12 19.34 -15.49 14.40
C SER A 12 20.12 -16.79 14.56
N THR A 13 21.39 -16.81 14.16
CA THR A 13 22.27 -17.98 14.32
C THR A 13 22.46 -18.35 15.79
N GLU A 14 22.40 -17.37 16.69
CA GLU A 14 22.43 -17.55 18.14
C GLU A 14 21.27 -18.40 18.67
N LEU A 15 20.14 -18.40 17.95
CA LEU A 15 18.98 -19.24 18.22
C LEU A 15 19.20 -20.68 17.76
N ALA A 16 19.97 -20.88 16.69
CA ALA A 16 20.30 -22.20 16.16
C ALA A 16 21.29 -22.96 17.05
N ASP A 17 22.16 -22.23 17.77
CA ASP A 17 23.14 -22.79 18.71
C ASP A 17 22.55 -23.03 20.11
N ALA A 18 21.34 -22.54 20.39
CA ALA A 18 20.70 -22.66 21.69
C ALA A 18 20.17 -24.09 21.92
N SER A 19 20.42 -24.63 23.12
CA SER A 19 20.06 -26.01 23.46
C SER A 19 18.67 -26.11 24.09
N GLU A 20 18.26 -25.09 24.84
CA GLU A 20 16.96 -25.05 25.50
C GLU A 20 16.24 -23.74 25.18
N ILE A 21 15.09 -23.84 24.51
CA ILE A 21 14.23 -22.69 24.21
C ILE A 21 12.81 -22.97 24.67
N GLU A 22 12.33 -22.17 25.62
CA GLU A 22 10.96 -22.21 26.13
C GLU A 22 10.26 -20.89 25.81
N CYS A 23 9.09 -20.96 25.19
CA CYS A 23 8.24 -19.78 24.99
C CYS A 23 7.46 -19.48 26.27
N LEU A 24 7.59 -18.24 26.79
CA LEU A 24 6.91 -17.83 28.02
C LEU A 24 5.59 -17.10 27.77
N ASP A 25 5.41 -16.51 26.59
CA ASP A 25 4.19 -15.78 26.25
C ASP A 25 3.03 -16.73 25.96
N LEU A 26 3.23 -17.62 24.98
CA LEU A 26 2.27 -18.61 24.51
C LEU A 26 2.98 -19.96 24.37
N PRO A 27 3.15 -20.69 25.49
CA PRO A 27 3.90 -21.94 25.53
C PRO A 27 3.40 -22.95 24.49
N GLY A 28 4.34 -23.55 23.75
CA GLY A 28 4.05 -24.58 22.74
C GLY A 28 3.41 -24.11 21.44
N GLN A 29 3.06 -22.82 21.30
CA GLN A 29 2.42 -22.30 20.08
C GLN A 29 3.35 -21.49 19.17
N LYS A 30 4.42 -20.90 19.72
CA LYS A 30 5.29 -20.01 18.95
C LYS A 30 6.65 -20.63 18.68
N ASN A 31 7.04 -20.66 17.41
CA ASN A 31 8.41 -20.98 16.99
C ASN A 31 9.30 -19.72 17.06
N PRO A 32 10.39 -19.71 17.85
CA PRO A 32 11.27 -18.55 18.02
C PRO A 32 11.99 -18.12 16.72
N ASN A 33 12.06 -19.00 15.71
CA ASN A 33 12.61 -18.66 14.40
C ASN A 33 11.67 -17.81 13.54
N LEU A 34 10.37 -17.83 13.84
CA LEU A 34 9.33 -17.20 13.01
C LEU A 34 8.51 -16.16 13.78
N HIS A 35 8.48 -16.25 15.11
CA HIS A 35 7.56 -15.48 15.93
C HIS A 35 8.32 -14.68 16.99
N ALA A 36 8.00 -13.39 17.04
CA ALA A 36 8.43 -12.52 18.11
C ALA A 36 7.72 -12.86 19.44
N GLY A 37 8.41 -12.60 20.54
CA GLY A 37 7.90 -12.82 21.88
C GLY A 37 8.99 -12.89 22.94
N VAL A 38 8.60 -13.26 24.14
CA VAL A 38 9.51 -13.49 25.26
C VAL A 38 9.75 -14.98 25.45
N TYR A 39 11.04 -15.33 25.49
CA TYR A 39 11.53 -16.70 25.57
C TYR A 39 12.51 -16.83 26.72
N ARG A 40 12.60 -18.04 27.28
CA ARG A 40 13.72 -18.47 28.11
C ARG A 40 14.66 -19.27 27.23
N ILE A 41 15.88 -18.78 27.07
CA ILE A 41 16.93 -19.41 26.27
C ILE A 41 18.10 -19.70 27.20
N ASP A 42 18.46 -20.98 27.35
CA ASP A 42 19.52 -21.47 28.24
C ASP A 42 19.41 -20.85 29.65
N GLY A 43 18.19 -20.85 30.21
CA GLY A 43 17.87 -20.29 31.52
C GLY A 43 17.78 -18.77 31.61
N ARG A 44 18.04 -18.01 30.53
CA ARG A 44 18.00 -16.53 30.51
C ARG A 44 16.77 -15.99 29.81
N LEU A 45 16.16 -14.96 30.39
CA LEU A 45 15.02 -14.26 29.79
C LEU A 45 15.50 -13.43 28.60
N THR A 46 14.91 -13.68 27.43
CA THR A 46 15.30 -13.08 26.15
C THR A 46 14.08 -12.61 25.38
N ALA A 47 14.10 -11.37 24.91
CA ALA A 47 13.12 -10.86 23.97
C ALA A 47 13.56 -11.21 22.54
N ILE A 48 12.72 -11.89 21.79
CA ILE A 48 12.92 -12.16 20.37
C ILE A 48 12.04 -11.21 19.57
N ASN A 49 12.65 -10.43 18.69
CA ASN A 49 11.98 -9.46 17.83
C ASN A 49 12.10 -9.86 16.37
N ARG A 50 11.19 -9.37 15.52
CA ARG A 50 11.35 -9.47 14.07
C ARG A 50 12.60 -8.69 13.63
N PRO A 51 13.37 -9.21 12.65
CA PRO A 51 14.48 -8.47 12.06
C PRO A 51 13.97 -7.17 11.45
N VAL A 52 14.73 -6.08 11.60
CA VAL A 52 14.35 -4.76 11.06
C VAL A 52 14.27 -4.78 9.53
N GLU A 53 15.00 -5.70 8.91
CA GLU A 53 15.01 -5.94 7.47
C GLU A 53 13.66 -6.46 6.96
N GLU A 54 12.87 -7.14 7.79
CA GLU A 54 11.51 -7.60 7.43
C GLU A 54 10.47 -6.46 7.47
N ASP A 55 10.70 -5.43 8.29
CA ASP A 55 9.81 -4.27 8.37
C ASP A 55 10.04 -3.29 7.19
N ALA A 56 11.16 -3.43 6.46
CA ALA A 56 11.47 -2.58 5.34
C ALA A 56 10.69 -3.00 4.07
N PRO A 57 10.04 -2.07 3.36
CA PRO A 57 9.40 -2.38 2.09
C PRO A 57 10.47 -2.73 1.05
N ALA A 58 10.64 -4.02 0.77
CA ALA A 58 11.53 -4.51 -0.27
C ALA A 58 10.80 -4.52 -1.62
N ASN A 59 11.33 -3.77 -2.60
CA ASN A 59 10.89 -3.89 -3.99
C ASN A 59 11.68 -5.02 -4.64
N LEU A 60 11.04 -6.15 -4.91
CA LEU A 60 11.64 -7.22 -5.71
C LEU A 60 11.45 -6.91 -7.19
N THR A 61 12.50 -7.14 -7.98
CA THR A 61 12.35 -7.13 -9.44
C THR A 61 11.57 -8.36 -9.91
N ARG A 62 11.06 -8.35 -11.15
CA ARG A 62 10.32 -9.48 -11.72
C ARG A 62 11.16 -10.76 -11.69
N GLU A 63 12.43 -10.65 -12.03
CA GLU A 63 13.38 -11.76 -12.09
C GLU A 63 13.62 -12.35 -10.69
N GLN A 64 13.73 -11.49 -9.67
CA GLN A 64 13.89 -11.91 -8.27
C GLN A 64 12.62 -12.60 -7.74
N THR A 65 11.44 -12.08 -8.13
CA THR A 65 10.15 -12.63 -7.72
C THR A 65 9.94 -14.02 -8.33
N MET A 66 10.18 -14.17 -9.64
CA MET A 66 10.09 -15.45 -10.34
C MET A 66 11.06 -16.48 -9.76
N LYS A 67 12.29 -16.07 -9.44
CA LYS A 67 13.29 -16.93 -8.81
C LYS A 67 12.88 -17.39 -7.40
N SER A 68 12.18 -16.55 -6.63
CA SER A 68 11.86 -16.85 -5.24
C SER A 68 10.53 -17.58 -5.04
N LEU A 69 9.50 -17.25 -5.82
CA LEU A 69 8.13 -17.81 -5.67
C LEU A 69 7.82 -18.90 -6.69
N GLY A 70 8.63 -19.06 -7.74
CA GLY A 70 8.34 -19.93 -8.87
C GLY A 70 7.46 -19.25 -9.91
N GLU A 71 7.57 -19.67 -11.17
CA GLU A 71 6.89 -19.00 -12.29
C GLU A 71 5.36 -19.11 -12.24
N ASP A 72 4.83 -20.17 -11.64
CA ASP A 72 3.39 -20.48 -11.65
C ASP A 72 2.54 -19.59 -10.74
N PHE A 73 3.15 -18.90 -9.77
CA PHE A 73 2.43 -18.12 -8.75
C PHE A 73 2.54 -16.60 -8.96
N VAL A 74 3.27 -16.14 -9.97
CA VAL A 74 3.58 -14.73 -10.16
C VAL A 74 2.80 -14.18 -11.37
N SER A 75 1.57 -13.73 -11.12
CA SER A 75 0.84 -12.88 -12.06
C SER A 75 1.29 -11.44 -11.88
N VAL A 76 2.17 -10.96 -12.75
CA VAL A 76 2.54 -9.54 -12.80
C VAL A 76 1.42 -8.82 -13.54
N LEU A 77 0.69 -7.96 -12.83
CA LEU A 77 -0.17 -6.99 -13.49
C LEU A 77 0.74 -5.90 -14.05
N ASP A 78 1.10 -6.03 -15.33
CA ASP A 78 1.70 -4.96 -16.12
C ASP A 78 0.65 -3.83 -16.23
N THR A 79 0.59 -3.00 -15.19
CA THR A 79 -0.04 -1.70 -15.33
C THR A 79 0.90 -0.93 -16.23
N ASP A 80 0.56 -0.86 -17.52
CA ASP A 80 1.16 0.03 -18.51
C ASP A 80 1.09 1.47 -18.00
N SER A 81 2.04 1.81 -17.13
CA SER A 81 2.43 3.18 -16.80
C SER A 81 3.35 3.73 -17.89
N SER A 82 3.61 2.92 -18.94
CA SER A 82 4.31 3.26 -20.18
C SER A 82 3.48 4.14 -21.12
N GLY A 83 2.15 4.19 -20.94
CA GLY A 83 1.32 5.20 -21.57
C GLY A 83 1.61 6.55 -20.92
N ASN A 84 2.30 7.44 -21.64
CA ASN A 84 2.60 8.82 -21.21
C ASN A 84 1.44 9.36 -20.34
N PRO A 85 1.64 9.61 -19.04
CA PRO A 85 0.56 10.09 -18.18
C PRO A 85 -0.05 11.40 -18.71
N SER A 86 0.74 12.14 -19.49
CA SER A 86 0.35 13.32 -20.25
C SER A 86 -0.76 13.04 -21.27
N SER A 87 -0.74 11.93 -22.01
CA SER A 87 -1.76 11.65 -23.05
C SER A 87 -3.11 11.26 -22.44
N ARG A 88 -3.09 10.52 -21.33
CA ARG A 88 -4.30 10.19 -20.56
C ARG A 88 -4.90 11.45 -19.91
N ALA A 89 -4.05 12.33 -19.39
CA ALA A 89 -4.47 13.61 -18.82
C ALA A 89 -5.05 14.55 -19.89
N GLU A 90 -4.51 14.54 -21.10
CA GLU A 90 -4.97 15.38 -22.21
C GLU A 90 -6.37 14.98 -22.70
N ALA A 91 -6.63 13.68 -22.90
CA ALA A 91 -7.95 13.18 -23.27
C ALA A 91 -9.02 13.52 -22.22
N TRP A 92 -8.67 13.43 -20.94
CA TRP A 92 -9.56 13.79 -19.84
C TRP A 92 -9.85 15.29 -19.80
N THR A 93 -8.83 16.12 -20.04
CA THR A 93 -8.97 17.57 -20.08
C THR A 93 -9.87 18.01 -21.25
N LEU A 94 -9.70 17.40 -22.43
CA LEU A 94 -10.56 17.67 -23.58
C LEU A 94 -12.02 17.28 -23.31
N PHE A 95 -12.25 16.12 -22.69
CA PHE A 95 -13.59 15.69 -22.29
C PHE A 95 -14.25 16.68 -21.32
N LEU A 96 -13.51 17.16 -20.32
CA LEU A 96 -14.01 18.16 -19.38
C LEU A 96 -14.38 19.48 -20.07
N TYR A 97 -13.58 19.95 -21.03
CA TYR A 97 -13.92 21.15 -21.80
C TYR A 97 -15.19 20.96 -22.64
N LEU A 98 -15.37 19.80 -23.27
CA LEU A 98 -16.59 19.49 -24.03
C LEU A 98 -17.82 19.44 -23.12
N ALA A 99 -17.72 18.76 -21.98
CA ALA A 99 -18.80 18.70 -20.99
C ALA A 99 -19.17 20.10 -20.46
N LEU A 100 -18.16 20.96 -20.20
CA LEU A 100 -18.37 22.33 -19.78
C LEU A 100 -19.07 23.16 -20.86
N ALA A 101 -18.67 23.02 -22.13
CA ALA A 101 -19.30 23.72 -23.25
C ALA A 101 -20.78 23.33 -23.42
N PHE A 102 -21.10 22.04 -23.32
CA PHE A 102 -22.50 21.57 -23.35
C PHE A 102 -23.30 22.12 -22.16
N LEU A 103 -22.73 22.11 -20.96
CA LEU A 103 -23.41 22.64 -19.77
C LEU A 103 -23.74 24.14 -19.91
N LEU A 104 -22.80 24.93 -20.42
CA LEU A 104 -23.02 26.35 -20.71
C LEU A 104 -24.06 26.56 -21.81
N GLY A 105 -24.01 25.75 -22.87
CA GLY A 105 -24.98 25.78 -23.97
C GLY A 105 -26.41 25.51 -23.50
N GLU A 106 -26.60 24.43 -22.73
CA GLU A 106 -27.89 24.10 -22.12
C GLU A 106 -28.38 25.20 -21.19
N SER A 107 -27.48 25.78 -20.38
CA SER A 107 -27.85 26.89 -19.49
C SER A 107 -28.36 28.09 -20.27
N LEU A 108 -27.73 28.44 -21.41
CA LEU A 108 -28.13 29.57 -22.24
C LEU A 108 -29.45 29.32 -22.97
N LEU A 109 -29.66 28.10 -23.47
CA LEU A 109 -30.91 27.68 -24.11
C LEU A 109 -32.08 27.61 -23.10
N GLY A 110 -31.78 27.33 -21.84
CA GLY A 110 -32.75 27.29 -20.75
C GLY A 110 -33.24 28.66 -20.27
N LEU A 111 -32.63 29.77 -20.71
CA LEU A 111 -33.12 31.10 -20.33
C LEU A 111 -34.45 31.41 -21.06
N PRO A 112 -35.52 31.78 -20.34
CA PRO A 112 -36.75 32.23 -20.97
C PRO A 112 -36.47 33.53 -21.76
N GLY A 113 -36.87 33.55 -23.02
CA GLY A 113 -36.67 34.71 -23.89
C GLY A 113 -37.26 35.97 -23.27
N VAL A 114 -36.43 37.01 -23.09
CA VAL A 114 -36.89 38.34 -22.71
C VAL A 114 -37.80 38.85 -23.82
N SER A 115 -39.10 38.71 -23.62
CA SER A 115 -40.13 39.32 -24.46
C SER A 115 -40.08 40.83 -24.23
N LYS A 116 -39.37 41.55 -25.10
CA LYS A 116 -39.48 43.00 -25.18
C LYS A 116 -40.87 43.32 -25.72
N ASN A 117 -41.83 43.59 -24.83
CA ASN A 117 -43.10 44.14 -25.23
C ASN A 117 -42.93 45.68 -25.30
N PRO A 118 -42.90 46.31 -26.49
CA PRO A 118 -42.93 47.76 -26.57
C PRO A 118 -44.35 48.19 -26.22
N GLU A 119 -44.52 48.72 -25.00
CA GLU A 119 -45.78 49.31 -24.59
C GLU A 119 -46.13 50.45 -25.55
N LYS A 120 -47.14 50.19 -26.37
CA LYS A 120 -47.74 51.16 -27.29
C LYS A 120 -48.27 52.31 -26.44
N LYS A 121 -47.68 53.50 -26.61
CA LYS A 121 -48.29 54.77 -26.22
C LYS A 121 -49.69 54.81 -26.85
N LEU A 122 -50.73 54.76 -26.02
CA LEU A 122 -52.11 55.00 -26.45
C LEU A 122 -52.44 56.48 -26.22
N SER A 123 -53.02 57.06 -27.27
CA SER A 123 -53.57 58.41 -27.41
C SER A 123 -54.75 58.66 -26.49
#